data_AF-A0A5J6I515-F1
#
_entry.id   AF-A0A5J6I515-F1
#
_cell.length_a   1.000
_cell.length_b   1.000
_cell.length_c   1.000
_cell.angle_alpha   90.00
_cell.angle_beta   90.00
_cell.angle_gamma   90.00
#
_symmetry.space_group_name_H-M   'P 1'
#
loop_
_entity.id
_entity.type
_entity.pdbx_description
1 polymer ?
#
loop_
_entity_poly.entity_id
_entity_poly.type
_entity_poly.pdbx_seq_one_letter_code
_entity_poly.pdbx_strand_id
1 'polypeptide(L)'
;MDTYLLPAAMRELPPPWQDLTYRRSQALEALALTEERREQARQVLRACLPDRRQSVHDWDEELRDFYDDRDDHTLDEADAWLTRIMPTTSQVTRERVAQVVGAWADIGIPTVPESPTEQWVDRVAAEWAASVRQALAHDAFAFIERANTAGLLNDGEAEDAALLAAAFVRVGVAVEAAVRLLVSLGRPRGEQALMELVRDDEVQDIRPYVRFRLLGLRRSVYEVRARQVTRDEEPLLPEGLQSLPHSWQNDFGWDATAPDSNSLAQARSALEACLTVERVPDDAQMCSDARADCSAIAEVVRALMPYPRLVTRERMNEAWRECQSLGFEFEGINAACFAKVWCKKIADRVTAAVFRWLADLPQGGGAAGEKEPAVLSATALWAAELAERCARRGSAVEEAIWFLHRTDDVPDSREALARLAFDPSLPATTRNAAQEWAP
;
A
#
# COMPACT_ATOMS: atom_id res chain seq x y z
N MET A 1 -35.48 -31.42 14.92
CA MET A 1 -34.08 -31.75 14.63
C MET A 1 -33.38 -30.43 14.48
N ASP A 2 -32.26 -30.23 15.17
CA ASP A 2 -31.53 -28.98 15.08
C ASP A 2 -30.88 -28.87 13.69
N THR A 3 -30.96 -27.68 13.11
CA THR A 3 -30.37 -27.35 11.82
C THR A 3 -28.96 -26.83 12.05
N TYR A 4 -27.96 -27.69 11.82
CA TYR A 4 -26.56 -27.34 11.99
C TYR A 4 -26.10 -26.33 10.93
N LEU A 5 -25.40 -25.29 11.38
CA LEU A 5 -24.87 -24.24 10.49
C LEU A 5 -23.47 -24.56 9.98
N LEU A 6 -22.73 -25.40 10.70
CA LEU A 6 -21.36 -25.82 10.36
C LEU A 6 -21.33 -27.22 9.72
N PRO A 7 -20.45 -27.47 8.73
CA PRO A 7 -20.23 -28.79 8.16
C PRO A 7 -19.83 -29.82 9.22
N ALA A 8 -20.10 -31.11 8.97
CA ALA A 8 -19.73 -32.20 9.86
C ALA A 8 -18.25 -32.17 10.29
N ALA A 9 -17.34 -31.92 9.35
CA ALA A 9 -15.92 -31.83 9.61
C ALA A 9 -15.54 -30.74 10.64
N MET A 10 -16.27 -29.61 10.70
CA MET A 10 -16.05 -28.58 11.71
C MET A 10 -16.67 -28.95 13.07
N ARG A 11 -17.79 -29.68 13.06
CA ARG A 11 -18.48 -30.10 14.28
C ARG A 11 -17.72 -31.19 15.05
N GLU A 12 -16.84 -31.92 14.37
CA GLU A 12 -16.07 -33.05 14.90
C GLU A 12 -14.61 -32.69 15.24
N LEU A 13 -14.27 -31.39 15.27
CA LEU A 13 -12.91 -30.95 15.57
C LEU A 13 -12.48 -31.36 17.00
N PRO A 14 -11.21 -31.76 17.22
CA PRO A 14 -10.74 -32.12 18.55
C PRO A 14 -10.45 -30.87 19.40
N PRO A 15 -10.40 -30.98 20.75
CA PRO A 15 -9.87 -29.92 21.59
C PRO A 15 -8.42 -29.55 21.24
N PRO A 16 -8.02 -28.26 21.31
CA PRO A 16 -8.85 -27.11 21.69
C PRO A 16 -9.65 -26.50 20.51
N TRP A 17 -9.53 -27.03 19.29
CA TRP A 17 -10.10 -26.44 18.07
C TRP A 17 -11.64 -26.36 18.04
N GLN A 18 -12.35 -27.27 18.72
CA GLN A 18 -13.81 -27.17 18.83
C GLN A 18 -14.30 -26.09 19.82
N ASP A 19 -13.44 -25.53 20.66
CA ASP A 19 -13.82 -24.54 21.68
C ASP A 19 -14.04 -23.17 21.03
N LEU A 20 -15.20 -22.56 21.21
CA LEU A 20 -15.54 -21.23 20.71
C LEU A 20 -15.40 -20.14 21.78
N THR A 21 -14.94 -20.48 22.98
CA THR A 21 -14.73 -19.53 24.07
C THR A 21 -13.35 -18.86 24.00
N TYR A 22 -13.18 -17.77 24.75
CA TYR A 22 -11.89 -17.07 24.89
C TYR A 22 -10.74 -17.99 25.37
N ARG A 23 -11.07 -19.14 26.00
CA ARG A 23 -10.08 -20.11 26.47
C ARG A 23 -9.37 -20.82 25.31
N ARG A 24 -9.97 -20.88 24.12
CA ARG A 24 -9.35 -21.46 22.92
C ARG A 24 -8.01 -20.80 22.62
N SER A 25 -7.97 -19.46 22.55
CA SER A 25 -6.75 -18.72 22.22
C SER A 25 -5.62 -19.04 23.20
N GLN A 26 -5.91 -19.01 24.50
CA GLN A 26 -4.93 -19.35 25.55
C GLN A 26 -4.44 -20.80 25.44
N ALA A 27 -5.35 -21.73 25.17
CA ALA A 27 -5.01 -23.13 24.99
C ALA A 27 -4.13 -23.36 23.74
N LEU A 28 -4.40 -22.67 22.64
CA LEU A 28 -3.62 -22.73 21.40
C LEU A 28 -2.23 -22.11 21.55
N GLU A 29 -2.12 -20.99 22.28
CA GLU A 29 -0.83 -20.40 22.64
C GLU A 29 0.02 -21.35 23.48
N ALA A 30 -0.57 -22.08 24.42
CA ALA A 30 0.15 -23.08 25.22
C ALA A 30 0.38 -24.41 24.48
N LEU A 31 -0.28 -24.63 23.35
CA LEU A 31 -0.26 -25.92 22.65
C LEU A 31 1.12 -26.19 22.03
N ALA A 32 1.68 -27.37 22.31
CA ALA A 32 2.96 -27.80 21.77
C ALA A 32 2.91 -27.96 20.24
N LEU A 33 3.98 -27.53 19.57
CA LEU A 33 4.13 -27.55 18.10
C LEU A 33 4.56 -28.92 17.56
N THR A 34 3.93 -30.01 18.00
CA THR A 34 4.24 -31.36 17.50
C THR A 34 3.71 -31.57 16.08
N GLU A 35 4.26 -32.54 15.34
CA GLU A 35 3.80 -32.88 13.98
C GLU A 35 2.31 -33.20 13.92
N GLU A 36 1.81 -34.01 14.86
CA GLU A 36 0.38 -34.32 14.98
C GLU A 36 -0.48 -33.05 15.14
N ARG A 37 -0.05 -32.07 15.96
CA ARG A 37 -0.78 -30.82 16.17
C ARG A 37 -0.73 -29.91 14.95
N ARG A 38 0.37 -29.92 14.21
CA ARG A 38 0.48 -29.19 12.93
C ARG A 38 -0.43 -29.79 11.87
N GLU A 39 -0.54 -31.12 11.80
CA GLU A 39 -1.50 -31.79 10.93
C GLU A 39 -2.94 -31.47 11.33
N GLN A 40 -3.25 -31.48 12.62
CA GLN A 40 -4.57 -31.07 13.11
C GLN A 40 -4.91 -29.62 12.70
N ALA A 41 -3.96 -28.68 12.79
CA ALA A 41 -4.18 -27.31 12.33
C ALA A 41 -4.49 -27.24 10.82
N ARG A 42 -3.79 -28.03 9.98
CA ARG A 42 -4.09 -28.12 8.54
C ARG A 42 -5.45 -28.76 8.27
N GLN A 43 -5.86 -29.75 9.06
CA GLN A 43 -7.21 -30.32 9.00
C GLN A 43 -8.29 -29.31 9.38
N VAL A 44 -8.04 -28.46 10.38
CA VAL A 44 -8.94 -27.35 10.74
C VAL A 44 -9.11 -26.41 9.55
N LEU A 45 -8.01 -26.01 8.89
CA LEU A 45 -8.08 -25.18 7.69
C LEU A 45 -8.92 -25.84 6.58
N ARG A 46 -8.69 -27.12 6.29
CA ARG A 46 -9.49 -27.86 5.30
C ARG A 46 -10.98 -27.91 5.65
N ALA A 47 -11.31 -28.07 6.93
CA ALA A 47 -12.69 -28.08 7.40
C ALA A 47 -13.36 -26.70 7.34
N CYS A 48 -12.58 -25.63 7.52
CA CYS A 48 -13.08 -24.25 7.52
C CYS A 48 -13.16 -23.63 6.13
N LEU A 49 -12.49 -24.21 5.12
CA LEU A 49 -12.48 -23.69 3.75
C LEU A 49 -13.88 -23.85 3.11
N PRO A 50 -14.56 -22.76 2.74
CA PRO A 50 -15.86 -22.84 2.07
C PRO A 50 -15.73 -23.28 0.61
N ASP A 51 -16.78 -23.92 0.08
CA ASP A 51 -16.88 -24.32 -1.32
C ASP A 51 -17.06 -23.14 -2.30
N ARG A 52 -17.42 -21.96 -1.77
CA ARG A 52 -17.69 -20.74 -2.54
C ARG A 52 -17.06 -19.54 -1.87
N ARG A 53 -16.74 -18.55 -2.70
CA ARG A 53 -16.26 -17.25 -2.29
C ARG A 53 -17.28 -16.52 -1.39
N GLN A 54 -16.75 -15.83 -0.39
CA GLN A 54 -17.48 -15.08 0.64
C GLN A 54 -16.98 -13.64 0.77
N SER A 55 -16.42 -13.05 -0.30
CA SER A 55 -15.87 -11.69 -0.23
C SER A 55 -16.96 -10.69 0.15
N VAL A 56 -16.64 -9.79 1.08
CA VAL A 56 -17.49 -8.64 1.47
C VAL A 56 -17.78 -7.74 0.27
N HIS A 57 -16.96 -7.80 -0.78
CA HIS A 57 -17.17 -7.08 -2.03
C HIS A 57 -18.23 -7.72 -2.94
N ASP A 58 -18.50 -9.01 -2.77
CA ASP A 58 -19.59 -9.73 -3.47
C ASP A 58 -20.95 -9.55 -2.77
N TRP A 59 -20.95 -8.91 -1.60
CA TRP A 59 -22.18 -8.59 -0.87
C TRP A 59 -22.92 -7.45 -1.55
N ASP A 60 -24.25 -7.53 -1.57
CA ASP A 60 -25.07 -6.43 -2.03
C ASP A 60 -24.97 -5.21 -1.08
N GLU A 61 -25.39 -4.05 -1.57
CA GLU A 61 -25.30 -2.77 -0.87
C GLU A 61 -26.07 -2.82 0.47
N GLU A 62 -27.19 -3.54 0.53
CA GLU A 62 -27.99 -3.75 1.74
C GLU A 62 -27.28 -4.64 2.78
N LEU A 63 -26.44 -5.59 2.35
CA LEU A 63 -25.57 -6.35 3.26
C LEU A 63 -24.41 -5.51 3.78
N ARG A 64 -23.85 -4.67 2.92
CA ARG A 64 -22.69 -3.84 3.26
C ARG A 64 -23.07 -2.71 4.21
N ASP A 65 -24.16 -2.00 3.94
CA ASP A 65 -24.69 -0.94 4.82
C ASP A 65 -25.04 -1.48 6.21
N PHE A 66 -25.62 -2.68 6.27
CA PHE A 66 -25.88 -3.35 7.56
C PHE A 66 -24.61 -3.71 8.34
N TYR A 67 -23.50 -3.93 7.65
CA TYR A 67 -22.22 -4.26 8.27
C TYR A 67 -21.44 -3.00 8.68
N ASP A 68 -21.50 -1.94 7.86
CA ASP A 68 -20.87 -0.65 8.12
C ASP A 68 -21.59 0.15 9.23
N ASP A 69 -22.92 -0.03 9.39
CA ASP A 69 -23.70 0.60 10.46
C ASP A 69 -23.53 -0.06 11.85
N ARG A 70 -22.75 -1.15 11.95
CA ARG A 70 -22.46 -1.78 13.24
C ARG A 70 -21.32 -1.05 13.95
N ASP A 71 -21.66 -0.33 15.00
CA ASP A 71 -20.71 0.02 16.07
C ASP A 71 -20.03 -1.27 16.56
N ASP A 72 -18.70 -1.29 16.60
CA ASP A 72 -17.81 -2.40 17.03
C ASP A 72 -18.31 -3.13 18.30
N HIS A 73 -19.01 -2.41 19.18
CA HIS A 73 -19.59 -2.94 20.42
C HIS A 73 -20.63 -4.07 20.24
N THR A 74 -21.37 -4.11 19.13
CA THR A 74 -22.37 -5.17 18.90
C THR A 74 -21.75 -6.50 18.49
N LEU A 75 -20.56 -6.51 17.88
CA LEU A 75 -19.82 -7.72 17.55
C LEU A 75 -19.16 -8.35 18.79
N ASP A 76 -18.63 -7.53 19.69
CA ASP A 76 -18.07 -8.00 20.98
C ASP A 76 -19.15 -8.66 21.86
N GLU A 77 -20.36 -8.09 21.89
CA GLU A 77 -21.49 -8.71 22.58
C GLU A 77 -21.95 -9.99 21.86
N ALA A 78 -21.97 -10.02 20.53
CA ALA A 78 -22.28 -11.21 19.73
C ALA A 78 -21.36 -12.39 20.04
N ASP A 79 -20.05 -12.15 20.08
CA ASP A 79 -19.06 -13.16 20.43
C ASP A 79 -19.26 -13.64 21.86
N ALA A 80 -19.50 -12.75 22.82
CA ALA A 80 -19.79 -13.13 24.21
C ALA A 80 -21.01 -14.06 24.33
N TRP A 81 -22.08 -13.81 23.55
CA TRP A 81 -23.26 -14.66 23.51
C TRP A 81 -23.01 -16.00 22.81
N LEU A 82 -22.25 -16.01 21.71
CA LEU A 82 -21.76 -17.21 21.04
C LEU A 82 -21.02 -18.12 22.02
N THR A 83 -20.06 -17.56 22.78
CA THR A 83 -19.29 -18.34 23.76
C THR A 83 -20.14 -18.91 24.89
N ARG A 84 -21.25 -18.24 25.25
CA ARG A 84 -22.14 -18.64 26.35
C ARG A 84 -23.15 -19.70 25.95
N ILE A 85 -23.79 -19.55 24.78
CA ILE A 85 -24.90 -20.40 24.33
C ILE A 85 -24.39 -21.51 23.41
N MET A 86 -23.30 -21.29 22.69
CA MET A 86 -22.70 -22.25 21.76
C MET A 86 -21.19 -22.35 21.95
N PRO A 87 -20.70 -22.75 23.14
CA PRO A 87 -19.28 -22.85 23.44
C PRO A 87 -18.49 -23.84 22.57
N THR A 88 -19.15 -24.70 21.78
CA THR A 88 -18.46 -25.63 20.88
C THR A 88 -19.00 -25.60 19.46
N THR A 89 -18.17 -25.92 18.46
CA THR A 89 -18.56 -25.96 17.04
C THR A 89 -19.76 -26.87 16.77
N SER A 90 -19.87 -28.00 17.48
CA SER A 90 -21.01 -28.93 17.41
C SER A 90 -22.33 -28.34 17.90
N GLN A 91 -22.29 -27.21 18.59
CA GLN A 91 -23.47 -26.54 19.14
C GLN A 91 -23.94 -25.38 18.28
N VAL A 92 -23.24 -25.05 17.18
CA VAL A 92 -23.62 -23.96 16.28
C VAL A 92 -24.80 -24.38 15.41
N THR A 93 -26.01 -24.10 15.88
CA THR A 93 -27.28 -24.46 15.25
C THR A 93 -28.19 -23.25 15.07
N ARG A 94 -29.03 -23.29 14.04
CA ARG A 94 -30.02 -22.23 13.75
C ARG A 94 -30.92 -21.96 14.94
N GLU A 95 -31.36 -23.00 15.63
CA GLU A 95 -32.28 -22.91 16.77
C GLU A 95 -31.65 -22.17 17.95
N ARG A 96 -30.34 -22.35 18.18
CA ARG A 96 -29.62 -21.61 19.21
C ARG A 96 -29.34 -20.16 18.80
N VAL A 97 -29.12 -19.89 17.51
CA VAL A 97 -29.09 -18.50 17.00
C VAL A 97 -30.43 -17.81 17.24
N ALA A 98 -31.55 -18.48 16.92
CA ALA A 98 -32.88 -17.94 17.16
C ALA A 98 -33.13 -17.62 18.64
N GLN A 99 -32.64 -18.46 19.55
CA GLN A 99 -32.69 -18.19 21.00
C GLN A 99 -31.92 -16.91 21.38
N VAL A 100 -30.74 -16.69 20.80
CA VAL A 100 -29.97 -15.46 21.08
C VAL A 100 -30.67 -14.24 20.50
N VAL A 101 -31.10 -14.31 19.25
CA VAL A 101 -31.80 -13.21 18.57
C VAL A 101 -33.08 -12.84 19.33
N GLY A 102 -33.84 -13.84 19.83
CA GLY A 102 -34.99 -13.60 20.70
C GLY A 102 -34.60 -12.90 22.01
N ALA A 103 -33.55 -13.37 22.68
CA ALA A 103 -33.06 -12.74 23.91
C ALA A 103 -32.58 -11.30 23.67
N TRP A 104 -31.99 -10.99 22.51
CA TRP A 104 -31.59 -9.64 22.12
C TRP A 104 -32.76 -8.72 21.84
N ALA A 105 -33.81 -9.24 21.19
CA ALA A 105 -35.06 -8.50 21.02
C ALA A 105 -35.70 -8.19 22.39
N ASP A 106 -35.71 -9.15 23.31
CA ASP A 106 -36.29 -8.99 24.65
C ASP A 106 -35.59 -7.92 25.51
N ILE A 107 -34.26 -7.75 25.35
CA ILE A 107 -33.49 -6.72 26.06
C ILE A 107 -33.40 -5.40 25.29
N GLY A 108 -33.97 -5.33 24.08
CA GLY A 108 -34.02 -4.12 23.26
C GLY A 108 -32.67 -3.69 22.67
N ILE A 109 -31.86 -4.64 22.17
CA ILE A 109 -30.64 -4.29 21.43
C ILE A 109 -31.01 -3.45 20.20
N PRO A 110 -30.46 -2.22 20.01
CA PRO A 110 -30.90 -1.30 18.96
C PRO A 110 -30.82 -1.86 17.52
N THR A 111 -29.89 -2.77 17.27
CA THR A 111 -29.66 -3.39 15.96
C THR A 111 -30.55 -4.60 15.70
N VAL A 112 -31.36 -5.05 16.67
CA VAL A 112 -32.24 -6.21 16.56
C VAL A 112 -33.70 -5.76 16.56
N PRO A 113 -34.51 -6.14 15.55
CA PRO A 113 -35.93 -5.82 15.53
C PRO A 113 -36.66 -6.36 16.77
N GLU A 114 -37.63 -5.62 17.31
CA GLU A 114 -38.49 -6.08 18.42
C GLU A 114 -39.24 -7.38 18.10
N SER A 115 -39.45 -7.69 16.82
CA SER A 115 -40.02 -8.95 16.34
C SER A 115 -39.17 -9.48 15.17
N PRO A 116 -38.06 -10.19 15.47
CA PRO A 116 -37.16 -10.71 14.45
C PRO A 116 -37.88 -11.69 13.53
N THR A 117 -37.70 -11.55 12.22
CA THR A 117 -38.27 -12.47 11.23
C THR A 117 -37.39 -13.72 11.07
N GLU A 118 -37.93 -14.80 10.50
CA GLU A 118 -37.12 -15.99 10.17
C GLU A 118 -35.96 -15.67 9.23
N GLN A 119 -36.16 -14.74 8.28
CA GLN A 119 -35.11 -14.26 7.38
C GLN A 119 -33.99 -13.53 8.13
N TRP A 120 -34.34 -12.77 9.18
CA TRP A 120 -33.35 -12.12 10.04
C TRP A 120 -32.51 -13.15 10.79
N VAL A 121 -33.16 -14.18 11.36
CA VAL A 121 -32.48 -15.28 12.03
C VAL A 121 -31.54 -16.02 11.06
N ASP A 122 -31.98 -16.27 9.83
CA ASP A 122 -31.16 -16.93 8.81
C ASP A 122 -29.92 -16.09 8.43
N ARG A 123 -30.07 -14.77 8.34
CA ARG A 123 -28.96 -13.85 8.08
C ARG A 123 -27.93 -13.86 9.20
N VAL A 124 -28.38 -13.71 10.46
CA VAL A 124 -27.50 -13.79 11.64
C VAL A 124 -26.81 -15.16 11.72
N ALA A 125 -27.54 -16.24 11.41
CA ALA A 125 -27.00 -17.59 11.40
C ALA A 125 -25.88 -17.78 10.36
N ALA A 126 -26.07 -17.23 9.15
CA ALA A 126 -25.04 -17.25 8.10
C ALA A 126 -23.79 -16.45 8.51
N GLU A 127 -23.98 -15.25 9.08
CA GLU A 127 -22.89 -14.41 9.58
C GLU A 127 -22.09 -15.10 10.69
N TRP A 128 -22.77 -15.72 11.66
CA TRP A 128 -22.10 -16.44 12.75
C TRP A 128 -21.34 -17.66 12.26
N ALA A 129 -21.90 -18.40 11.30
CA ALA A 129 -21.18 -19.51 10.68
C ALA A 129 -19.91 -19.02 9.95
N ALA A 130 -19.96 -17.87 9.28
CA ALA A 130 -18.81 -17.25 8.64
C ALA A 130 -17.77 -16.76 9.67
N SER A 131 -18.21 -16.09 10.75
CA SER A 131 -17.34 -15.63 11.83
C SER A 131 -16.60 -16.79 12.50
N VAL A 132 -17.31 -17.89 12.83
CA VAL A 132 -16.68 -19.09 13.40
C VAL A 132 -15.63 -19.68 12.47
N ARG A 133 -15.90 -19.78 11.15
CA ARG A 133 -14.89 -20.23 10.17
C ARG A 133 -13.67 -19.31 10.15
N GLN A 134 -13.89 -18.00 10.10
CA GLN A 134 -12.82 -17.01 10.06
C GLN A 134 -11.94 -17.07 11.31
N ALA A 135 -12.54 -17.14 12.49
CA ALA A 135 -11.82 -17.22 13.76
C ALA A 135 -10.98 -18.50 13.87
N LEU A 136 -11.54 -19.66 13.51
CA LEU A 136 -10.81 -20.93 13.53
C LEU A 136 -9.70 -20.98 12.48
N ALA A 137 -9.94 -20.44 11.28
CA ALA A 137 -8.92 -20.36 10.25
C ALA A 137 -7.78 -19.42 10.65
N HIS A 138 -8.10 -18.26 11.23
CA HIS A 138 -7.10 -17.33 11.76
C HIS A 138 -6.19 -18.01 12.79
N ASP A 139 -6.79 -18.72 13.75
CA ASP A 139 -6.08 -19.45 14.79
C ASP A 139 -5.20 -20.58 14.25
N ALA A 140 -5.71 -21.34 13.27
CA ALA A 140 -4.94 -22.39 12.62
C ALA A 140 -3.76 -21.83 11.81
N PHE A 141 -3.94 -20.71 11.09
CA PHE A 141 -2.86 -20.02 10.40
C PHE A 141 -1.82 -19.48 11.38
N ALA A 142 -2.23 -18.84 12.48
CA ALA A 142 -1.31 -18.35 13.51
C ALA A 142 -0.48 -19.50 14.13
N PHE A 143 -1.10 -20.66 14.37
CA PHE A 143 -0.41 -21.84 14.87
C PHE A 143 0.65 -22.35 13.88
N ILE A 144 0.31 -22.44 12.58
CA ILE A 144 1.23 -22.87 11.53
C ILE A 144 2.36 -21.84 11.33
N GLU A 145 2.05 -20.55 11.37
CA GLU A 145 3.04 -19.47 11.27
C GLU A 145 4.07 -19.55 12.42
N ARG A 146 3.62 -19.86 13.64
CA ARG A 146 4.50 -20.07 14.77
C ARG A 146 5.39 -21.31 14.58
N ALA A 147 4.84 -22.40 14.05
CA ALA A 147 5.63 -23.58 13.69
C ALA A 147 6.69 -23.27 12.61
N ASN A 148 6.32 -22.49 11.59
CA ASN A 148 7.23 -22.04 10.54
C ASN A 148 8.37 -21.19 11.12
N THR A 149 8.04 -20.21 11.95
CA THR A 149 9.02 -19.32 12.60
C THR A 149 9.99 -20.10 13.50
N ALA A 150 9.52 -21.17 14.12
CA ALA A 150 10.34 -22.08 14.92
C ALA A 150 11.19 -23.07 14.08
N GLY A 151 11.08 -23.05 12.75
CA GLY A 151 11.81 -23.95 11.85
C GLY A 151 11.35 -25.40 11.91
N LEU A 152 10.07 -25.63 12.29
CA LEU A 152 9.53 -26.98 12.55
C LEU A 152 8.75 -27.57 11.38
N LEU A 153 8.45 -26.78 10.35
CA LEU A 153 7.77 -27.28 9.15
C LEU A 153 8.77 -27.95 8.22
N ASN A 154 8.45 -29.16 7.78
CA ASN A 154 9.15 -29.75 6.65
C ASN A 154 8.65 -29.16 5.32
N ASP A 155 9.35 -29.51 4.23
CA ASP A 155 9.08 -28.98 2.89
C ASP A 155 7.65 -29.26 2.39
N GLY A 156 7.12 -30.45 2.65
CA GLY A 156 5.75 -30.81 2.25
C GLY A 156 4.68 -30.12 3.09
N GLU A 157 4.93 -29.96 4.39
CA GLU A 157 4.03 -29.21 5.29
C GLU A 157 3.95 -27.73 4.89
N ALA A 158 5.10 -27.12 4.52
CA ALA A 158 5.15 -25.73 4.08
C ALA A 158 4.44 -25.52 2.72
N GLU A 159 4.53 -26.48 1.81
CA GLU A 159 3.84 -26.43 0.51
C GLU A 159 2.32 -26.56 0.67
N ASP A 160 1.86 -27.53 1.45
CA ASP A 160 0.44 -27.72 1.76
C ASP A 160 -0.14 -26.50 2.49
N ALA A 161 0.61 -25.91 3.42
CA ALA A 161 0.22 -24.67 4.10
C ALA A 161 0.10 -23.47 3.14
N ALA A 162 0.99 -23.35 2.15
CA ALA A 162 0.92 -22.31 1.13
C ALA A 162 -0.32 -22.48 0.22
N LEU A 163 -0.61 -23.72 -0.19
CA LEU A 163 -1.80 -24.04 -1.00
C LEU A 163 -3.09 -23.72 -0.25
N LEU A 164 -3.18 -24.09 1.03
CA LEU A 164 -4.32 -23.76 1.88
C LEU A 164 -4.46 -22.24 2.02
N ALA A 165 -3.39 -21.53 2.34
CA ALA A 165 -3.44 -20.06 2.46
C ALA A 165 -3.92 -19.41 1.15
N ALA A 166 -3.40 -19.82 0.00
CA ALA A 166 -3.86 -19.31 -1.29
C ALA A 166 -5.35 -19.59 -1.56
N ALA A 167 -5.84 -20.78 -1.19
CA ALA A 167 -7.26 -21.11 -1.32
C ALA A 167 -8.15 -20.22 -0.43
N PHE A 168 -7.73 -19.94 0.81
CA PHE A 168 -8.44 -19.02 1.71
C PHE A 168 -8.49 -17.59 1.18
N VAL A 169 -7.41 -17.13 0.56
CA VAL A 169 -7.37 -15.81 -0.10
C VAL A 169 -8.38 -15.74 -1.25
N ARG A 170 -8.46 -16.77 -2.11
CA ARG A 170 -9.42 -16.82 -3.24
C ARG A 170 -10.87 -16.78 -2.82
N VAL A 171 -11.20 -17.47 -1.72
CA VAL A 171 -12.57 -17.49 -1.18
C VAL A 171 -12.88 -16.30 -0.29
N GLY A 172 -11.91 -15.42 -0.01
CA GLY A 172 -12.13 -14.19 0.78
C GLY A 172 -12.29 -14.42 2.29
N VAL A 173 -11.81 -15.54 2.84
CA VAL A 173 -11.93 -15.87 4.27
C VAL A 173 -10.57 -15.79 4.94
N ALA A 174 -10.48 -15.14 6.11
CA ALA A 174 -9.25 -15.00 6.89
C ALA A 174 -8.05 -14.50 6.05
N VAL A 175 -8.32 -13.62 5.07
CA VAL A 175 -7.36 -13.15 4.05
C VAL A 175 -6.08 -12.62 4.70
N GLU A 176 -6.20 -11.80 5.74
CA GLU A 176 -5.04 -11.23 6.42
C GLU A 176 -4.11 -12.32 7.00
N ALA A 177 -4.68 -13.29 7.71
CA ALA A 177 -3.92 -14.38 8.33
C ALA A 177 -3.29 -15.30 7.27
N ALA A 178 -4.03 -15.61 6.20
CA ALA A 178 -3.54 -16.40 5.09
C ALA A 178 -2.36 -15.71 4.38
N VAL A 179 -2.50 -14.43 4.02
CA VAL A 179 -1.42 -13.63 3.41
C VAL A 179 -0.24 -13.47 4.37
N ARG A 180 -0.48 -13.28 5.67
CA ARG A 180 0.58 -13.22 6.68
C ARG A 180 1.38 -14.52 6.73
N LEU A 181 0.72 -15.67 6.70
CA LEU A 181 1.40 -16.96 6.61
C LEU A 181 2.22 -17.09 5.31
N LEU A 182 1.68 -16.70 4.15
CA LEU A 182 2.42 -16.72 2.89
C LEU A 182 3.70 -15.85 2.98
N VAL A 183 3.62 -14.67 3.58
CA VAL A 183 4.81 -13.83 3.81
C VAL A 183 5.81 -14.53 4.75
N SER A 184 5.34 -15.18 5.82
CA SER A 184 6.18 -15.91 6.77
C SER A 184 6.88 -17.12 6.14
N LEU A 185 6.19 -17.87 5.27
CA LEU A 185 6.77 -18.98 4.51
C LEU A 185 7.89 -18.52 3.56
N GLY A 186 7.83 -17.26 3.13
CA GLY A 186 8.89 -16.62 2.37
C GLY A 186 9.22 -17.34 1.06
N ARG A 187 10.51 -17.41 0.71
CA ARG A 187 10.97 -18.01 -0.56
C ARG A 187 11.28 -19.51 -0.39
N PRO A 188 10.90 -20.37 -1.36
CA PRO A 188 10.20 -20.03 -2.61
C PRO A 188 8.66 -20.04 -2.50
N ARG A 189 8.10 -20.77 -1.54
CA ARG A 189 6.69 -21.19 -1.53
C ARG A 189 5.71 -20.03 -1.36
N GLY A 190 5.93 -19.21 -0.34
CA GLY A 190 5.10 -18.05 -0.04
C GLY A 190 5.14 -17.00 -1.14
N GLU A 191 6.34 -16.73 -1.67
CA GLU A 191 6.52 -15.84 -2.80
C GLU A 191 5.79 -16.33 -4.06
N GLN A 192 5.89 -17.62 -4.38
CA GLN A 192 5.21 -18.19 -5.54
C GLN A 192 3.68 -18.12 -5.40
N ALA A 193 3.14 -18.48 -4.24
CA ALA A 193 1.70 -18.39 -4.00
C ALA A 193 1.17 -16.95 -4.12
N LEU A 194 1.90 -15.96 -3.57
CA LEU A 194 1.53 -14.55 -3.71
C LEU A 194 1.61 -14.07 -5.16
N MET A 195 2.62 -14.53 -5.92
CA MET A 195 2.75 -14.25 -7.35
C MET A 195 1.59 -14.80 -8.18
N GLU A 196 1.13 -16.01 -7.86
CA GLU A 196 -0.03 -16.62 -8.51
C GLU A 196 -1.30 -15.84 -8.18
N LEU A 197 -1.50 -15.48 -6.91
CA LEU A 197 -2.66 -14.69 -6.47
C LEU A 197 -2.71 -13.31 -7.14
N VAL A 198 -1.60 -12.61 -7.30
CA VAL A 198 -1.59 -11.28 -7.94
C VAL A 198 -2.09 -11.32 -9.40
N ARG A 199 -1.98 -12.47 -10.07
CA ARG A 199 -2.44 -12.70 -11.45
C ARG A 199 -3.83 -13.35 -11.52
N ASP A 200 -4.42 -13.65 -10.37
CA ASP A 200 -5.70 -14.30 -10.28
C ASP A 200 -6.81 -13.25 -10.34
N ASP A 201 -7.77 -13.45 -11.25
CA ASP A 201 -8.91 -12.56 -11.42
C ASP A 201 -9.94 -12.75 -10.31
N GLU A 202 -9.94 -13.91 -9.65
CA GLU A 202 -10.80 -14.10 -8.48
C GLU A 202 -10.45 -13.09 -7.40
N VAL A 203 -9.17 -12.70 -7.22
CA VAL A 203 -8.76 -11.84 -6.10
C VAL A 203 -8.62 -10.35 -6.46
N GLN A 204 -9.29 -9.89 -7.51
CA GLN A 204 -9.14 -8.51 -8.02
C GLN A 204 -9.32 -7.42 -6.94
N ASP A 205 -10.28 -7.60 -6.04
CA ASP A 205 -10.61 -6.71 -4.91
C ASP A 205 -9.48 -6.59 -3.88
N ILE A 206 -8.82 -7.72 -3.56
CA ILE A 206 -7.74 -7.79 -2.58
C ILE A 206 -6.34 -7.76 -3.22
N ARG A 207 -6.26 -7.76 -4.55
CA ARG A 207 -5.01 -7.73 -5.34
C ARG A 207 -4.05 -6.62 -4.90
N PRO A 208 -4.49 -5.37 -4.61
CA PRO A 208 -3.58 -4.33 -4.12
C PRO A 208 -2.90 -4.71 -2.79
N TYR A 209 -3.64 -5.34 -1.87
CA TYR A 209 -3.11 -5.81 -0.59
C TYR A 209 -2.10 -6.96 -0.78
N VAL A 210 -2.45 -7.98 -1.57
CA VAL A 210 -1.55 -9.10 -1.89
C VAL A 210 -0.26 -8.59 -2.55
N ARG A 211 -0.40 -7.68 -3.52
CA ARG A 211 0.72 -7.05 -4.22
C ARG A 211 1.64 -6.29 -3.27
N PHE A 212 1.09 -5.50 -2.36
CA PHE A 212 1.86 -4.78 -1.34
C PHE A 212 2.67 -5.74 -0.45
N ARG A 213 2.08 -6.88 -0.05
CA ARG A 213 2.76 -7.88 0.79
C ARG A 213 3.85 -8.62 0.03
N LEU A 214 3.63 -8.95 -1.24
CA LEU A 214 4.65 -9.54 -2.12
C LEU A 214 5.84 -8.59 -2.33
N LEU A 215 5.57 -7.30 -2.56
CA LEU A 215 6.59 -6.27 -2.67
C LEU A 215 7.44 -6.19 -1.39
N GLY A 216 6.81 -6.24 -0.23
CA GLY A 216 7.48 -6.28 1.07
C GLY A 216 8.42 -7.48 1.20
N LEU A 217 8.00 -8.67 0.77
CA LEU A 217 8.81 -9.88 0.79
C LEU A 217 10.05 -9.79 -0.11
N ARG A 218 9.93 -9.10 -1.25
CA ARG A 218 11.02 -8.92 -2.23
C ARG A 218 11.95 -7.76 -1.95
N ARG A 219 11.58 -6.88 -1.00
CA ARG A 219 12.32 -5.64 -0.70
C ARG A 219 13.80 -5.87 -0.42
N SER A 220 14.14 -6.91 0.34
CA SER A 220 15.53 -7.25 0.67
C SER A 220 16.38 -7.55 -0.58
N VAL A 221 15.77 -8.14 -1.61
CA VAL A 221 16.43 -8.42 -2.90
C VAL A 221 16.73 -7.14 -3.65
N TYR A 222 15.77 -6.22 -3.68
CA TYR A 222 15.98 -4.91 -4.31
C TYR A 222 17.07 -4.12 -3.57
N GLU A 223 17.10 -4.17 -2.24
CA GLU A 223 18.12 -3.50 -1.43
C GLU A 223 19.53 -4.08 -1.68
N VAL A 224 19.64 -5.41 -1.79
CA VAL A 224 20.91 -6.07 -2.18
C VAL A 224 21.32 -5.64 -3.58
N ARG A 225 20.38 -5.62 -4.54
CA ARG A 225 20.63 -5.18 -5.92
C ARG A 225 21.06 -3.71 -5.96
N ALA A 226 20.42 -2.84 -5.18
CA ALA A 226 20.71 -1.42 -5.11
C ALA A 226 22.17 -1.13 -4.69
N ARG A 227 22.76 -2.00 -3.86
CA ARG A 227 24.16 -1.90 -3.38
C ARG A 227 25.21 -2.38 -4.39
N GLN A 228 24.82 -3.05 -5.47
CA GLN A 228 25.75 -3.52 -6.48
C GLN A 228 26.33 -2.33 -7.29
N VAL A 229 27.58 -2.47 -7.73
CA VAL A 229 28.29 -1.44 -8.51
C VAL A 229 27.77 -1.43 -9.95
N THR A 230 27.57 -0.23 -10.52
CA THR A 230 26.99 0.00 -11.86
C THR A 230 28.04 0.07 -12.99
N ARG A 231 29.12 -0.72 -12.92
CA ARG A 231 30.33 -0.54 -13.77
C ARG A 231 30.08 -0.56 -15.28
N ASP A 232 29.01 -1.20 -15.74
CA ASP A 232 28.66 -1.35 -17.16
C ASP A 232 27.19 -0.98 -17.45
N GLU A 233 26.55 -0.21 -16.56
CA GLU A 233 25.14 0.19 -16.72
C GLU A 233 25.03 1.59 -17.34
N GLU A 234 24.07 1.79 -18.25
CA GLU A 234 23.88 3.07 -18.95
C GLU A 234 23.06 4.04 -18.11
N PRO A 235 23.60 5.20 -17.70
CA PRO A 235 22.84 6.21 -16.96
C PRO A 235 21.71 6.79 -17.83
N LEU A 236 20.51 6.86 -17.27
CA LEU A 236 19.36 7.48 -17.94
C LEU A 236 19.16 8.95 -17.56
N LEU A 237 19.63 9.33 -16.38
CA LEU A 237 19.55 10.71 -15.91
C LEU A 237 20.78 11.52 -16.37
N PRO A 238 20.63 12.83 -16.65
CA PRO A 238 21.77 13.71 -16.96
C PRO A 238 22.76 13.82 -15.79
N GLU A 239 24.02 14.15 -16.08
CA GLU A 239 25.13 14.20 -15.11
C GLU A 239 24.83 15.06 -13.86
N GLY A 240 24.16 16.21 -14.04
CA GLY A 240 23.79 17.10 -12.94
C GLY A 240 22.87 16.44 -11.89
N LEU A 241 22.08 15.44 -12.29
CA LEU A 241 21.25 14.66 -11.36
C LEU A 241 22.00 13.48 -10.75
N GLN A 242 22.87 12.82 -11.52
CA GLN A 242 23.60 11.63 -11.05
C GLN A 242 24.46 11.93 -9.81
N SER A 243 25.02 13.14 -9.72
CA SER A 243 25.90 13.55 -8.62
C SER A 243 25.19 13.83 -7.30
N LEU A 244 23.85 13.85 -7.28
CA LEU A 244 23.08 14.20 -6.09
C LEU A 244 23.25 13.15 -4.97
N PRO A 245 23.63 13.57 -3.75
CA PRO A 245 23.74 12.68 -2.60
C PRO A 245 22.37 12.36 -1.97
N HIS A 246 21.31 13.05 -2.40
CA HIS A 246 19.98 12.94 -1.82
C HIS A 246 19.26 11.68 -2.32
N SER A 247 18.72 10.90 -1.37
CA SER A 247 18.00 9.68 -1.68
C SER A 247 16.54 9.97 -1.98
N TRP A 248 15.93 9.10 -2.78
CA TRP A 248 14.51 9.12 -3.05
C TRP A 248 13.66 8.73 -1.83
N GLN A 249 14.25 8.04 -0.84
CA GLN A 249 13.59 7.72 0.42
C GLN A 249 13.28 8.95 1.26
N ASN A 250 14.10 10.00 1.13
CA ASN A 250 13.90 11.28 1.79
C ASN A 250 13.29 12.32 0.84
N ASP A 251 12.60 11.86 -0.22
CA ASP A 251 12.04 12.71 -1.30
C ASP A 251 13.05 13.70 -1.90
N PHE A 252 14.32 13.29 -1.99
CA PHE A 252 15.44 14.15 -2.41
C PHE A 252 15.61 15.41 -1.55
N GLY A 253 15.18 15.35 -0.28
CA GLY A 253 15.24 16.45 0.67
C GLY A 253 16.65 16.97 0.89
N TRP A 254 16.75 18.29 0.94
CA TRP A 254 17.96 19.05 1.22
C TRP A 254 17.91 19.51 2.68
N ASP A 255 19.04 19.46 3.38
CA ASP A 255 19.08 19.84 4.79
C ASP A 255 18.83 21.34 4.97
N ALA A 256 18.13 21.70 6.05
CA ALA A 256 17.79 23.08 6.42
C ALA A 256 18.97 23.88 7.00
N THR A 257 20.20 23.37 6.91
CA THR A 257 21.40 24.10 7.31
C THR A 257 21.67 25.25 6.34
N ALA A 258 22.37 26.29 6.81
CA ALA A 258 22.67 27.45 5.98
C ALA A 258 23.33 27.02 4.65
N PRO A 259 22.76 27.38 3.49
CA PRO A 259 23.24 26.92 2.20
C PRO A 259 24.66 27.42 1.97
N ASP A 260 25.57 26.52 1.62
CA ASP A 260 26.90 26.90 1.14
C ASP A 260 26.90 27.09 -0.39
N SER A 261 27.96 27.72 -0.90
CA SER A 261 28.08 27.98 -2.35
C SER A 261 28.07 26.69 -3.18
N ASN A 262 28.51 25.57 -2.60
CA ASN A 262 28.53 24.28 -3.28
C ASN A 262 27.11 23.71 -3.42
N SER A 263 26.30 23.79 -2.37
CA SER A 263 24.92 23.31 -2.34
C SER A 263 24.05 24.11 -3.31
N LEU A 264 24.24 25.43 -3.38
CA LEU A 264 23.56 26.29 -4.35
C LEU A 264 23.98 26.00 -5.80
N ALA A 265 25.27 25.78 -6.05
CA ALA A 265 25.76 25.39 -7.37
C ALA A 265 25.20 24.00 -7.78
N GLN A 266 25.11 23.07 -6.82
CA GLN A 266 24.54 21.74 -7.05
C GLN A 266 23.04 21.81 -7.33
N ALA A 267 22.29 22.61 -6.57
CA ALA A 267 20.85 22.84 -6.79
C ALA A 267 20.57 23.44 -8.16
N ARG A 268 21.34 24.47 -8.56
CA ARG A 268 21.27 25.05 -9.90
C ARG A 268 21.56 24.02 -10.99
N SER A 269 22.66 23.28 -10.87
CA SER A 269 23.04 22.21 -11.80
C SER A 269 21.95 21.13 -11.92
N ALA A 270 21.33 20.75 -10.80
CA ALA A 270 20.24 19.78 -10.79
C ALA A 270 18.99 20.31 -11.52
N LEU A 271 18.58 21.56 -11.28
CA LEU A 271 17.44 22.17 -11.97
C LEU A 271 17.69 22.33 -13.48
N GLU A 272 18.89 22.78 -13.86
CA GLU A 272 19.30 22.86 -15.27
C GLU A 272 19.29 21.47 -15.92
N ALA A 273 19.76 20.44 -15.22
CA ALA A 273 19.72 19.05 -15.68
C ALA A 273 18.28 18.52 -15.80
N CYS A 274 17.38 18.77 -14.83
CA CYS A 274 15.96 18.40 -14.88
C CYS A 274 15.29 18.93 -16.15
N LEU A 275 15.60 20.17 -16.53
CA LEU A 275 15.05 20.77 -17.75
C LEU A 275 15.49 20.02 -19.02
N THR A 276 16.61 19.32 -19.03
CA THR A 276 17.06 18.53 -20.20
C THR A 276 16.36 17.18 -20.35
N VAL A 277 15.65 16.71 -19.32
CA VAL A 277 14.91 15.45 -19.37
C VAL A 277 13.75 15.58 -20.36
N GLU A 278 13.63 14.61 -21.27
CA GLU A 278 12.64 14.62 -22.34
C GLU A 278 11.21 14.72 -21.77
N ARG A 279 10.40 15.57 -22.39
CA ARG A 279 8.98 15.68 -22.03
C ARG A 279 8.27 14.41 -22.47
N VAL A 280 7.51 13.84 -21.55
CA VAL A 280 6.66 12.69 -21.82
C VAL A 280 5.29 13.20 -22.26
N PRO A 281 4.72 12.69 -23.37
CA PRO A 281 3.35 13.02 -23.78
C PRO A 281 2.34 12.79 -22.65
N ASP A 282 1.30 13.64 -22.57
CA ASP A 282 0.32 13.57 -21.48
C ASP A 282 -0.50 12.27 -21.50
N ASP A 283 -0.64 11.64 -22.68
CA ASP A 283 -1.28 10.34 -22.92
C ASP A 283 -0.39 9.13 -22.54
N ALA A 284 0.90 9.34 -22.29
CA ALA A 284 1.82 8.31 -21.80
C ALA A 284 1.83 8.20 -20.26
N GLN A 285 0.82 8.76 -19.57
CA GLN A 285 0.62 8.53 -18.14
C GLN A 285 0.31 7.05 -17.90
N MET A 286 1.33 6.32 -17.46
CA MET A 286 1.34 4.88 -17.25
C MET A 286 0.37 4.33 -16.20
N CYS A 287 -0.31 5.21 -15.46
CA CYS A 287 -1.19 4.76 -14.40
C CYS A 287 -2.59 4.60 -14.99
N SER A 288 -3.22 3.45 -14.73
CA SER A 288 -4.67 3.41 -14.58
C SER A 288 -5.07 4.62 -13.71
N ASP A 289 -6.27 5.18 -13.91
CA ASP A 289 -6.73 6.35 -13.14
C ASP A 289 -6.70 6.15 -11.59
N ALA A 290 -6.38 4.95 -11.11
CA ALA A 290 -6.11 4.64 -9.72
C ALA A 290 -4.71 5.13 -9.26
N ARG A 291 -4.71 6.25 -8.52
CA ARG A 291 -3.57 6.79 -7.75
C ARG A 291 -2.75 5.75 -6.96
N ALA A 292 -3.38 4.66 -6.52
CA ALA A 292 -2.75 3.56 -5.79
C ALA A 292 -1.68 2.81 -6.62
N ASP A 293 -1.91 2.60 -7.92
CA ASP A 293 -0.98 1.86 -8.79
C ASP A 293 0.31 2.66 -9.03
N CYS A 294 0.22 3.97 -9.24
CA CYS A 294 1.40 4.84 -9.35
C CYS A 294 2.31 4.74 -8.11
N SER A 295 1.71 4.69 -6.91
CA SER A 295 2.47 4.65 -5.66
C SER A 295 3.22 3.34 -5.50
N ALA A 296 2.57 2.21 -5.81
CA ALA A 296 3.19 0.90 -5.70
C ALA A 296 4.29 0.67 -6.75
N ILE A 297 4.14 1.21 -7.97
CA ILE A 297 5.25 1.21 -8.95
C ILE A 297 6.40 2.09 -8.44
N ALA A 298 6.12 3.26 -7.87
CA ALA A 298 7.15 4.13 -7.29
C ALA A 298 7.97 3.41 -6.22
N GLU A 299 7.34 2.58 -5.41
CA GLU A 299 8.04 1.76 -4.40
C GLU A 299 9.05 0.79 -5.02
N VAL A 300 8.70 0.11 -6.12
CA VAL A 300 9.62 -0.78 -6.86
C VAL A 300 10.82 0.01 -7.37
N VAL A 301 10.57 1.12 -8.07
CA VAL A 301 11.63 1.93 -8.67
C VAL A 301 12.54 2.52 -7.57
N ARG A 302 11.95 3.00 -6.47
CA ARG A 302 12.66 3.53 -5.31
C ARG A 302 13.53 2.48 -4.61
N ALA A 303 13.05 1.25 -4.48
CA ALA A 303 13.79 0.18 -3.83
C ALA A 303 15.00 -0.28 -4.66
N LEU A 304 14.86 -0.37 -5.99
CA LEU A 304 15.95 -0.74 -6.91
C LEU A 304 16.96 0.39 -7.15
N MET A 305 16.49 1.64 -7.15
CA MET A 305 17.25 2.82 -7.52
C MET A 305 17.06 3.96 -6.50
N PRO A 306 17.50 3.78 -5.24
CA PRO A 306 17.27 4.75 -4.18
C PRO A 306 18.01 6.09 -4.36
N TYR A 307 18.97 6.17 -5.30
CA TYR A 307 19.73 7.39 -5.61
C TYR A 307 19.74 7.65 -7.12
N PRO A 308 19.81 8.91 -7.58
CA PRO A 308 19.81 9.24 -9.01
C PRO A 308 20.93 8.56 -9.82
N ARG A 309 22.13 8.40 -9.24
CA ARG A 309 23.24 7.66 -9.88
C ARG A 309 22.93 6.19 -10.21
N LEU A 310 21.91 5.62 -9.56
CA LEU A 310 21.47 4.25 -9.79
C LEU A 310 20.38 4.17 -10.85
N VAL A 311 19.92 5.30 -11.40
CA VAL A 311 18.87 5.32 -12.42
C VAL A 311 19.49 5.02 -13.79
N THR A 312 19.59 3.72 -14.07
CA THR A 312 20.22 3.16 -15.27
C THR A 312 19.20 2.40 -16.12
N ARG A 313 19.53 2.18 -17.40
CA ARG A 313 18.63 1.44 -18.32
C ARG A 313 18.37 0.02 -17.83
N GLU A 314 19.39 -0.65 -17.34
CA GLU A 314 19.34 -2.03 -16.87
C GLU A 314 18.42 -2.17 -15.66
N ARG A 315 18.57 -1.27 -14.66
CA ARG A 315 17.74 -1.29 -13.45
C ARG A 315 16.31 -0.82 -13.71
N MET A 316 16.12 0.10 -14.64
CA MET A 316 14.78 0.52 -15.06
C MET A 316 14.04 -0.59 -15.80
N ASN A 317 14.75 -1.36 -16.64
CA ASN A 317 14.20 -2.57 -17.27
C ASN A 317 13.89 -3.66 -16.23
N GLU A 318 14.73 -3.81 -15.20
CA GLU A 318 14.47 -4.70 -14.07
C GLU A 318 13.20 -4.26 -13.31
N ALA A 319 13.05 -2.98 -13.01
CA ALA A 319 11.87 -2.42 -12.38
C ALA A 319 10.61 -2.64 -13.22
N TRP A 320 10.69 -2.47 -14.55
CA TRP A 320 9.59 -2.73 -15.47
C TRP A 320 9.15 -4.20 -15.44
N ARG A 321 10.09 -5.16 -15.56
CA ARG A 321 9.77 -6.60 -15.46
C ARG A 321 9.21 -6.96 -14.09
N GLU A 322 9.75 -6.37 -13.04
CA GLU A 322 9.27 -6.59 -11.69
C GLU A 322 7.82 -6.12 -11.54
N CYS A 323 7.49 -4.94 -12.06
CA CYS A 323 6.12 -4.44 -12.05
C CYS A 323 5.17 -5.35 -12.84
N GLN A 324 5.57 -5.87 -14.00
CA GLN A 324 4.78 -6.86 -14.72
C GLN A 324 4.58 -8.14 -13.90
N SER A 325 5.61 -8.57 -13.17
CA SER A 325 5.52 -9.73 -12.29
C SER A 325 4.51 -9.49 -11.14
N LEU A 326 4.41 -8.25 -10.67
CA LEU A 326 3.44 -7.75 -9.68
C LEU A 326 2.04 -7.46 -10.27
N GLY A 327 1.78 -7.92 -11.51
CA GLY A 327 0.46 -7.79 -12.14
C GLY A 327 0.08 -6.36 -12.48
N PHE A 328 1.06 -5.47 -12.72
CA PHE A 328 0.78 -4.20 -13.37
C PHE A 328 0.69 -4.40 -14.88
N GLU A 329 -0.41 -3.93 -15.46
CA GLU A 329 -0.62 -3.94 -16.90
C GLU A 329 -0.18 -2.59 -17.49
N PHE A 330 0.62 -2.68 -18.54
CA PHE A 330 1.21 -1.53 -19.22
C PHE A 330 0.77 -1.57 -20.68
N GLU A 331 -0.50 -1.26 -20.95
CA GLU A 331 -1.06 -1.29 -22.30
C GLU A 331 -0.23 -0.41 -23.24
N GLY A 332 0.36 -1.02 -24.28
CA GLY A 332 1.16 -0.30 -25.28
C GLY A 332 2.50 0.27 -24.80
N ILE A 333 2.88 0.08 -23.53
CA ILE A 333 4.07 0.71 -22.93
C ILE A 333 5.20 -0.30 -22.79
N ASN A 334 6.22 -0.13 -23.64
CA ASN A 334 7.45 -0.92 -23.57
C ASN A 334 8.41 -0.38 -22.48
N ALA A 335 9.46 -1.15 -22.19
CA ALA A 335 10.44 -0.81 -21.15
C ALA A 335 11.13 0.55 -21.39
N ALA A 336 11.34 0.96 -22.65
CA ALA A 336 11.94 2.25 -22.99
C ALA A 336 10.98 3.42 -22.65
N CYS A 337 9.69 3.27 -22.93
CA CYS A 337 8.67 4.24 -22.57
C CYS A 337 8.48 4.31 -21.05
N PHE A 338 8.50 3.15 -20.36
CA PHE A 338 8.53 3.10 -18.89
C PHE A 338 9.69 3.90 -18.32
N ALA A 339 10.88 3.72 -18.89
CA ALA A 339 12.07 4.46 -18.46
C ALA A 339 11.92 5.98 -18.65
N LYS A 340 11.39 6.45 -19.78
CA LYS A 340 11.15 7.88 -20.02
C LYS A 340 10.19 8.48 -18.99
N VAL A 341 9.07 7.80 -18.73
CA VAL A 341 8.05 8.22 -17.74
C VAL A 341 8.68 8.36 -16.35
N TRP A 342 9.41 7.36 -15.91
CA TRP A 342 10.01 7.38 -14.57
C TRP A 342 11.17 8.35 -14.44
N CYS A 343 11.99 8.54 -15.49
CA CYS A 343 13.01 9.59 -15.48
C CYS A 343 12.39 10.98 -15.34
N LYS A 344 11.29 11.27 -16.05
CA LYS A 344 10.53 12.52 -15.89
C LYS A 344 9.97 12.67 -14.47
N LYS A 345 9.32 11.62 -13.92
CA LYS A 345 8.80 11.65 -12.54
C LYS A 345 9.90 11.86 -11.49
N ILE A 346 11.07 11.27 -11.67
CA ILE A 346 12.23 11.48 -10.78
C ILE A 346 12.71 12.93 -10.90
N ALA A 347 12.88 13.45 -12.11
CA ALA A 347 13.28 14.84 -12.35
C ALA A 347 12.28 15.85 -11.76
N ASP A 348 10.97 15.58 -11.89
CA ASP A 348 9.92 16.40 -11.27
C ASP A 348 10.05 16.42 -9.75
N ARG A 349 10.29 15.25 -9.12
CA ARG A 349 10.47 15.18 -7.67
C ARG A 349 11.72 15.91 -7.20
N VAL A 350 12.85 15.80 -7.91
CA VAL A 350 14.07 16.56 -7.60
C VAL A 350 13.79 18.06 -7.73
N THR A 351 13.12 18.48 -8.81
CA THR A 351 12.75 19.88 -9.04
C THR A 351 11.88 20.42 -7.90
N ALA A 352 10.84 19.69 -7.51
CA ALA A 352 9.98 20.02 -6.39
C ALA A 352 10.76 20.14 -5.07
N ALA A 353 11.65 19.19 -4.78
CA ALA A 353 12.47 19.19 -3.56
C ALA A 353 13.42 20.39 -3.50
N VAL A 354 14.08 20.72 -4.63
CA VAL A 354 14.98 21.88 -4.70
C VAL A 354 14.20 23.18 -4.50
N PHE A 355 13.05 23.38 -5.17
CA PHE A 355 12.28 24.61 -4.99
C PHE A 355 11.68 24.76 -3.59
N ARG A 356 11.26 23.65 -2.96
CA ARG A 356 10.86 23.65 -1.55
C ARG A 356 11.98 24.14 -0.65
N TRP A 357 13.17 23.55 -0.79
CA TRP A 357 14.35 23.94 -0.03
C TRP A 357 14.73 25.41 -0.27
N LEU A 358 14.77 25.87 -1.52
CA LEU A 358 15.12 27.25 -1.86
C LEU A 358 14.14 28.28 -1.28
N ALA A 359 12.85 27.98 -1.24
CA ALA A 359 11.85 28.89 -0.67
C ALA A 359 11.91 28.96 0.86
N ASP A 360 12.35 27.89 1.52
CA ASP A 360 12.49 27.82 2.98
C ASP A 360 13.81 28.44 3.48
N LEU A 361 14.69 28.86 2.57
CA LEU A 361 15.91 29.58 2.94
C LEU A 361 15.57 30.91 3.63
N PRO A 362 16.29 31.30 4.70
CA PRO A 362 16.06 32.57 5.37
C PRO A 362 16.23 33.75 4.38
N GLN A 363 15.10 34.36 4.01
CA GLN A 363 15.06 35.62 3.26
C GLN A 363 15.51 36.74 4.21
N GLY A 364 16.82 36.95 4.34
CA GLY A 364 17.41 38.18 4.91
C GLY A 364 16.74 38.78 6.16
N GLY A 365 16.38 37.98 7.17
CA GLY A 365 15.79 38.45 8.42
C GLY A 365 16.82 38.96 9.44
N GLY A 366 17.81 39.72 9.00
CA GLY A 366 18.70 40.49 9.88
C GLY A 366 18.09 41.87 10.12
N ALA A 367 18.04 42.32 11.37
CA ALA A 367 17.51 43.62 11.75
C ALA A 367 17.94 44.75 10.78
N ALA A 368 16.99 45.61 10.42
CA ALA A 368 17.14 46.73 9.50
C ALA A 368 18.55 47.37 9.56
N GLY A 369 19.42 47.01 8.61
CA GLY A 369 20.78 47.54 8.53
C GLY A 369 21.86 46.56 8.07
N GLU A 370 21.65 45.25 8.17
CA GLU A 370 22.60 44.27 7.63
C GLU A 370 22.25 43.97 6.16
N LYS A 371 23.19 44.29 5.25
CA LYS A 371 23.07 43.99 3.82
C LYS A 371 22.71 42.51 3.66
N GLU A 372 21.65 42.25 2.90
CA GLU A 372 21.35 40.92 2.43
C GLU A 372 22.65 40.30 1.86
N PRO A 373 23.05 39.09 2.29
CA PRO A 373 24.23 38.44 1.76
C PRO A 373 24.12 38.38 0.23
N ALA A 374 25.10 38.91 -0.50
CA ALA A 374 25.11 38.93 -1.97
C ALA A 374 24.87 37.54 -2.60
N VAL A 375 25.12 36.46 -1.85
CA VAL A 375 24.85 35.07 -2.23
C VAL A 375 23.34 34.77 -2.33
N LEU A 376 22.50 35.37 -1.48
CA LEU A 376 21.04 35.19 -1.52
C LEU A 376 20.42 35.98 -2.67
N SER A 377 20.84 37.23 -2.89
CA SER A 377 20.36 38.03 -4.02
C SER A 377 20.78 37.44 -5.38
N ALA A 378 21.97 36.85 -5.49
CA ALA A 378 22.41 36.12 -6.68
C ALA A 378 21.66 34.80 -6.89
N THR A 379 21.19 34.17 -5.80
CA THR A 379 20.39 32.94 -5.85
C THR A 379 19.00 33.19 -6.39
N ALA A 380 18.35 34.25 -5.93
CA ALA A 380 17.00 34.61 -6.35
C ALA A 380 16.89 34.81 -7.87
N LEU A 381 17.90 35.43 -8.51
CA LEU A 381 17.87 35.74 -9.95
C LEU A 381 17.86 34.49 -10.84
N TRP A 382 18.80 33.55 -10.63
CA TRP A 382 18.80 32.33 -11.43
C TRP A 382 17.67 31.37 -11.03
N ALA A 383 17.26 31.36 -9.76
CA ALA A 383 16.20 30.47 -9.28
C ALA A 383 14.83 30.87 -9.84
N ALA A 384 14.52 32.17 -9.93
CA ALA A 384 13.30 32.67 -10.56
C ALA A 384 13.24 32.32 -12.05
N GLU A 385 14.35 32.50 -12.79
CA GLU A 385 14.43 32.11 -14.20
C GLU A 385 14.17 30.60 -14.39
N LEU A 386 14.80 29.76 -13.58
CA LEU A 386 14.62 28.31 -13.65
C LEU A 386 13.21 27.89 -13.24
N ALA A 387 12.60 28.52 -12.24
CA ALA A 387 11.21 28.28 -11.84
C ALA A 387 10.23 28.59 -12.97
N GLU A 388 10.38 29.74 -13.64
CA GLU A 388 9.57 30.09 -14.80
C GLU A 388 9.71 29.03 -15.92
N ARG A 389 10.95 28.63 -16.23
CA ARG A 389 11.22 27.62 -17.27
C ARG A 389 10.65 26.25 -16.91
N CYS A 390 10.73 25.83 -15.65
CA CYS A 390 10.14 24.59 -15.13
C CYS A 390 8.62 24.61 -15.26
N ALA A 391 7.95 25.69 -14.83
CA ALA A 391 6.51 25.85 -14.94
C ALA A 391 6.05 25.79 -16.41
N ARG A 392 6.75 26.50 -17.32
CA ARG A 392 6.48 26.47 -18.77
C ARG A 392 6.63 25.08 -19.39
N ARG A 393 7.55 24.27 -18.88
CA ARG A 393 7.77 22.88 -19.34
C ARG A 393 6.84 21.86 -18.69
N GLY A 394 5.98 22.26 -17.74
CA GLY A 394 5.14 21.33 -16.99
C GLY A 394 5.94 20.46 -16.01
N SER A 395 6.98 21.02 -15.39
CA SER A 395 7.88 20.32 -14.47
C SER A 395 7.71 20.89 -13.06
N ALA A 396 7.19 20.09 -12.13
CA ALA A 396 6.91 20.50 -10.74
C ALA A 396 6.23 21.89 -10.66
N VAL A 397 5.15 22.07 -11.43
CA VAL A 397 4.52 23.38 -11.68
C VAL A 397 4.08 24.04 -10.38
N GLU A 398 3.46 23.28 -9.48
CA GLU A 398 2.97 23.77 -8.19
C GLU A 398 4.12 24.31 -7.34
N GLU A 399 5.21 23.55 -7.18
CA GLU A 399 6.37 23.99 -6.39
C GLU A 399 7.13 25.14 -7.02
N ALA A 400 7.22 25.19 -8.36
CA ALA A 400 7.85 26.30 -9.06
C ALA A 400 7.06 27.60 -8.88
N ILE A 401 5.72 27.55 -9.01
CA ILE A 401 4.84 28.70 -8.77
C ILE A 401 4.88 29.10 -7.29
N TRP A 402 4.82 28.13 -6.39
CA TRP A 402 4.90 28.37 -4.96
C TRP A 402 6.23 29.03 -4.56
N PHE A 403 7.36 28.60 -5.13
CA PHE A 403 8.65 29.27 -4.94
C PHE A 403 8.63 30.73 -5.40
N LEU A 404 8.09 31.00 -6.60
CA LEU A 404 7.97 32.36 -7.12
C LEU A 404 7.08 33.24 -6.23
N HIS A 405 5.99 32.69 -5.72
CA HIS A 405 5.11 33.38 -4.78
C HIS A 405 5.81 33.66 -3.43
N ARG A 406 6.55 32.68 -2.89
CA ARG A 406 7.26 32.83 -1.61
C ARG A 406 8.43 33.81 -1.67
N THR A 407 8.87 34.18 -2.87
CA THR A 407 9.97 35.12 -3.14
C THR A 407 9.48 36.35 -3.90
N ASP A 408 8.21 36.73 -3.73
CA ASP A 408 7.54 37.83 -4.45
C ASP A 408 8.06 39.24 -4.10
N ASP A 409 8.86 39.34 -3.04
CA ASP A 409 9.65 40.51 -2.67
C ASP A 409 10.80 40.76 -3.66
N VAL A 410 11.26 39.71 -4.36
CA VAL A 410 12.23 39.80 -5.45
C VAL A 410 11.50 40.17 -6.75
N PRO A 411 11.90 41.27 -7.43
CA PRO A 411 11.25 41.72 -8.67
C PRO A 411 11.15 40.64 -9.76
N ASP A 412 12.22 39.86 -9.97
CA ASP A 412 12.25 38.82 -11.00
C ASP A 412 11.23 37.71 -10.75
N SER A 413 11.02 37.31 -9.49
CA SER A 413 10.03 36.31 -9.11
C SER A 413 8.60 36.78 -9.38
N ARG A 414 8.30 38.05 -9.02
CA ARG A 414 7.01 38.67 -9.28
C ARG A 414 6.73 38.81 -10.77
N GLU A 415 7.71 39.25 -11.55
CA GLU A 415 7.57 39.37 -12.99
C GLU A 415 7.40 38.01 -13.67
N ALA A 416 8.14 36.99 -13.25
CA ALA A 416 8.00 35.62 -13.74
C ALA A 416 6.58 35.08 -13.46
N LEU A 417 6.06 35.29 -12.25
CA LEU A 417 4.70 34.88 -11.88
C LEU A 417 3.63 35.57 -12.75
N ALA A 418 3.77 36.88 -12.98
CA ALA A 418 2.88 37.62 -13.88
C ALA A 418 2.97 37.10 -15.32
N ARG A 419 4.18 36.82 -15.84
CA ARG A 419 4.36 36.23 -17.18
C ARG A 419 3.65 34.88 -17.30
N LEU A 420 3.73 34.02 -16.28
CA LEU A 420 3.04 32.72 -16.27
C LEU A 420 1.51 32.88 -16.22
N ALA A 421 1.01 33.80 -15.38
CA ALA A 421 -0.43 34.04 -15.19
C ALA A 421 -1.14 34.51 -16.47
N PHE A 422 -0.45 35.23 -17.34
CA PHE A 422 -1.03 35.84 -18.54
C PHE A 422 -0.56 35.23 -19.87
N ASP A 423 0.25 34.17 -19.86
CA ASP A 423 0.73 33.55 -21.11
C ASP A 423 -0.32 32.61 -21.73
N PRO A 424 -0.95 32.96 -22.87
CA PRO A 424 -2.02 32.15 -23.47
C PRO A 424 -1.56 30.80 -24.02
N SER A 425 -0.25 30.55 -24.15
CA SER A 425 0.30 29.27 -24.61
C SER A 425 0.38 28.21 -23.52
N LEU A 426 0.15 28.58 -22.25
CA LEU A 426 0.21 27.65 -21.12
C LEU A 426 -1.15 26.98 -20.84
N PRO A 427 -1.15 25.73 -20.32
CA PRO A 427 -2.36 25.07 -19.84
C PRO A 427 -3.15 25.94 -18.86
N ALA A 428 -4.48 25.87 -18.93
CA ALA A 428 -5.35 26.65 -18.04
C ALA A 428 -5.07 26.38 -16.56
N THR A 429 -4.73 25.14 -16.20
CA THR A 429 -4.35 24.75 -14.84
C THR A 429 -3.12 25.53 -14.35
N THR A 430 -2.06 25.60 -15.15
CA THR A 430 -0.84 26.37 -14.84
C THR A 430 -1.12 27.87 -14.74
N ARG A 431 -1.93 28.42 -15.65
CA ARG A 431 -2.29 29.85 -15.64
C ARG A 431 -3.11 30.21 -14.41
N ASN A 432 -4.13 29.42 -14.08
CA ASN A 432 -4.98 29.65 -12.93
C ASN A 432 -4.17 29.57 -11.63
N ALA A 433 -3.31 28.56 -11.49
CA ALA A 433 -2.42 28.45 -10.34
C ALA A 433 -1.50 29.68 -10.19
N ALA A 434 -0.95 30.21 -11.30
CA ALA A 434 -0.16 31.43 -11.25
C ALA A 434 -1.00 32.68 -10.95
N GLN A 435 -2.24 32.77 -11.46
CA GLN A 435 -3.18 33.88 -11.22
C GLN A 435 -3.65 33.96 -9.77
N GLU A 436 -3.79 32.83 -9.07
CA GLU A 436 -4.13 32.80 -7.64
C GLU A 436 -3.11 33.57 -6.78
N TRP A 437 -1.85 33.63 -7.23
CA TRP A 437 -0.74 34.25 -6.50
C TRP A 437 -0.20 35.52 -7.17
N ALA A 438 -0.66 35.85 -8.39
CA ALA A 438 -0.24 37.05 -9.09
C ALA A 438 -1.00 38.28 -8.54
N PRO A 439 -0.30 39.39 -8.24
CA PRO A 439 -0.90 40.61 -7.67
C PRO A 439 -1.80 41.38 -8.64
#